data_AF-A0A9N7TIJ8-F1
#
_entry.id   AF-A0A9N7TIJ8-F1
#
_cell.length_a   1.000
_cell.length_b   1.000
_cell.length_c   1.000
_cell.angle_alpha   90.00
_cell.angle_beta   90.00
_cell.angle_gamma   90.00
#
_symmetry.space_group_name_H-M   'P 1'
#
loop_
_entity.id
_entity.type
_entity.pdbx_description
1 polymer ?
#
loop_
_entity_poly.entity_id
_entity_poly.type
_entity_poly.pdbx_seq_one_letter_code
_entity_poly.pdbx_strand_id
1 'polypeptide(L)'
;MANNSYSGVKNSIVEANHDGDFGCTLKDLRSLMELRGPEAISKVGETYGDTQGLCSRLKSSPIDGLSGQLADIEKRKTVFGQNFIPPKKPKTFLQLVWEALQDVTLIILEVAAIVSLGLSFYKPPDAKRDNCGRAAGGIEDENEAEAGWIEGVAILLSVICVVLVTAFNDWSKEKQFRGLQSRIEQEQKFTVVRGGQVIQIPVAEIVVGDIAQIKYGDLLPADGVLIQGNDLKIDESSLTGESDHVKKTQEKIQCFYQAPM
;
A
#
# COMPACT_ATOMS: atom_id res chain seq x y z
N MET A 1 -4.97 -22.82 -30.85
CA MET A 1 -4.76 -23.36 -29.48
C MET A 1 -3.53 -22.62 -28.95
N ALA A 2 -3.56 -21.74 -27.95
CA ALA A 2 -4.41 -21.63 -26.78
C ALA A 2 -4.78 -20.16 -26.48
N ASN A 3 -6.03 -19.92 -26.08
CA ASN A 3 -6.48 -18.65 -25.55
C ASN A 3 -6.20 -18.62 -24.05
N ASN A 4 -5.28 -17.74 -23.62
CA ASN A 4 -4.97 -17.57 -22.21
C ASN A 4 -6.02 -16.62 -21.58
N SER A 5 -6.98 -17.20 -20.87
CA SER A 5 -8.02 -16.47 -20.15
C SER A 5 -7.39 -15.78 -18.93
N TYR A 6 -7.22 -14.46 -19.00
CA TYR A 6 -6.95 -13.61 -17.84
C TYR A 6 -8.13 -13.72 -16.86
N SER A 7 -7.99 -14.56 -15.85
CA SER A 7 -8.89 -14.56 -14.70
C SER A 7 -8.57 -13.33 -13.84
N GLY A 8 -9.28 -12.23 -14.12
CA GLY A 8 -9.34 -11.09 -13.23
C GLY A 8 -9.83 -11.55 -11.86
N VAL A 9 -9.02 -11.32 -10.83
CA VAL A 9 -9.44 -11.42 -9.43
C VAL A 9 -10.49 -10.34 -9.22
N LYS A 10 -11.76 -10.70 -9.44
CA LYS A 10 -12.89 -9.96 -8.90
C LYS A 10 -12.80 -10.12 -7.38
N ASN A 11 -12.12 -9.19 -6.71
CA ASN A 11 -12.44 -8.90 -5.33
C ASN A 11 -13.90 -8.44 -5.35
N SER A 12 -14.81 -9.38 -5.14
CA SER A 12 -16.17 -9.10 -4.78
C SER A 12 -16.11 -8.33 -3.47
N ILE A 13 -16.10 -7.00 -3.58
CA ILE A 13 -16.70 -6.14 -2.57
C ILE A 13 -18.14 -6.63 -2.54
N VAL A 14 -18.40 -7.57 -1.63
CA VAL A 14 -19.74 -7.99 -1.29
C VAL A 14 -20.41 -6.71 -0.81
N GLU A 15 -21.26 -6.14 -1.66
CA GLU A 15 -22.14 -5.06 -1.23
C GLU A 15 -22.97 -5.63 -0.08
N ALA A 16 -22.56 -5.32 1.15
CA ALA A 16 -23.29 -5.64 2.36
C ALA A 16 -24.54 -4.75 2.42
N ASN A 17 -25.49 -4.99 1.53
CA ASN A 17 -26.88 -4.57 1.66
C ASN A 17 -27.58 -5.57 2.59
N HIS A 18 -27.13 -5.64 3.84
CA HIS A 18 -27.88 -6.29 4.90
C HIS A 18 -28.60 -5.20 5.70
N ASP A 19 -29.94 -5.22 5.68
CA ASP A 19 -30.84 -4.52 6.60
C ASP A 19 -30.60 -4.99 8.05
N GLY A 20 -29.42 -4.68 8.58
CA GLY A 20 -28.83 -5.39 9.71
C GLY A 20 -28.67 -4.50 10.90
N ASP A 21 -29.60 -4.56 11.85
CA ASP A 21 -29.52 -4.16 13.26
C ASP A 21 -29.11 -2.70 13.60
N PHE A 22 -28.45 -1.98 12.71
CA PHE A 22 -28.06 -0.58 12.79
C PHE A 22 -29.00 0.24 11.90
N GLY A 23 -29.32 1.47 12.31
CA GLY A 23 -30.27 2.33 11.60
C GLY A 23 -29.68 3.06 10.38
N CYS A 24 -28.46 2.72 9.97
CA CYS A 24 -27.71 3.33 8.87
C CYS A 24 -26.99 2.24 8.06
N THR A 25 -26.94 2.41 6.73
CA THR A 25 -26.13 1.54 5.85
C THR A 25 -24.76 2.16 5.56
N LEU A 26 -23.80 1.34 5.12
CA LEU A 26 -22.51 1.83 4.65
C LEU A 26 -22.64 2.79 3.46
N LYS A 27 -23.63 2.56 2.58
CA LYS A 27 -23.92 3.42 1.44
C LYS A 27 -24.37 4.81 1.90
N ASP A 28 -25.23 4.87 2.92
CA ASP A 28 -25.69 6.14 3.48
C ASP A 28 -24.54 6.94 4.10
N LEU A 29 -23.69 6.28 4.88
CA LEU A 29 -22.51 6.90 5.49
C LEU A 29 -21.54 7.42 4.42
N ARG A 30 -21.30 6.64 3.35
CA ARG A 30 -20.45 7.08 2.24
C ARG A 30 -21.03 8.29 1.51
N SER A 31 -22.34 8.30 1.26
CA SER A 31 -23.01 9.46 0.64
C SER A 31 -22.87 10.74 1.48
N LEU A 32 -22.82 10.59 2.81
CA LEU A 32 -22.60 11.72 3.72
C LEU A 32 -21.17 12.26 3.65
N MET A 33 -20.19 11.39 3.41
CA MET A 33 -18.78 11.79 3.22
C MET A 33 -18.54 12.52 1.90
N GLU A 34 -19.37 12.30 0.88
CA GLU A 34 -19.26 12.99 -0.42
C GLU A 34 -19.73 14.45 -0.36
N LEU A 35 -20.60 14.78 0.60
CA LEU A 35 -21.13 16.13 0.79
C LEU A 35 -20.16 17.01 1.58
N ARG A 36 -20.14 18.31 1.27
CA ARG A 36 -19.24 19.27 1.93
C ARG A 36 -20.01 20.40 2.63
N GLY A 37 -19.54 20.77 3.82
CA GLY A 37 -19.99 21.94 4.55
C GLY A 37 -21.51 21.95 4.83
N PRO A 38 -22.26 22.97 4.37
CA PRO A 38 -23.67 23.13 4.72
C PRO A 38 -24.57 22.04 4.13
N GLU A 39 -24.20 21.44 3.00
CA GLU A 39 -24.96 20.35 2.37
C GLU A 39 -24.92 19.08 3.22
N ALA A 40 -23.76 18.74 3.77
CA ALA A 40 -23.60 17.60 4.67
C ALA A 40 -24.44 17.77 5.94
N ILE A 41 -24.48 18.98 6.50
CA ILE A 41 -25.29 19.30 7.70
C ILE A 41 -26.77 19.19 7.40
N SER A 42 -27.20 19.73 6.26
CA SER A 42 -28.60 19.65 5.83
C SER A 42 -29.01 18.19 5.65
N LYS A 43 -28.15 17.37 5.02
CA LYS A 43 -28.39 15.94 4.87
C LYS A 43 -28.45 15.19 6.20
N VAL A 44 -27.56 15.53 7.14
CA VAL A 44 -27.59 14.98 8.51
C VAL A 44 -28.89 15.35 9.21
N GLY A 45 -29.31 16.62 9.12
CA GLY A 45 -30.54 17.12 9.72
C GLY A 45 -31.80 16.46 9.14
N GLU A 46 -31.87 16.31 7.83
CA GLU A 46 -33.01 15.68 7.14
C GLU A 46 -33.09 14.17 7.39
N THR A 47 -31.95 13.47 7.36
CA THR A 47 -31.91 12.01 7.39
C THR A 47 -31.89 11.46 8.82
N TYR A 48 -31.17 12.15 9.72
CA TYR A 48 -30.88 11.69 11.08
C TYR A 48 -31.41 12.64 12.17
N GLY A 49 -31.93 13.81 11.82
CA GLY A 49 -32.37 14.85 12.77
C GLY A 49 -31.21 15.73 13.24
N ASP A 50 -30.20 15.11 13.84
CA ASP A 50 -28.99 15.77 14.32
C ASP A 50 -27.82 14.77 14.44
N THR A 51 -26.67 15.24 14.93
CA THR A 51 -25.49 14.38 15.18
C THR A 51 -25.76 13.33 16.26
N GLN A 52 -26.66 13.61 17.21
CA GLN A 52 -27.08 12.67 18.26
C GLN A 52 -27.96 11.55 17.70
N GLY A 53 -28.82 11.85 16.74
CA GLY A 53 -29.65 10.92 16.00
C GLY A 53 -28.79 9.98 15.16
N LEU A 54 -27.74 10.49 14.52
CA LEU A 54 -26.75 9.65 13.84
C LEU A 54 -26.06 8.68 14.81
N CYS A 55 -25.62 9.17 15.99
CA CYS A 55 -25.02 8.31 17.04
C CYS A 55 -26.01 7.23 17.50
N SER A 56 -27.27 7.60 17.72
CA SER A 56 -28.34 6.71 18.15
C SER A 56 -28.61 5.60 17.11
N ARG A 57 -28.62 5.94 15.81
CA ARG A 57 -28.77 4.96 14.73
C ARG A 57 -27.57 4.02 14.61
N LEU A 58 -26.37 4.52 14.89
CA LEU A 58 -25.15 3.72 14.99
C LEU A 58 -25.02 2.96 16.33
N LYS A 59 -26.03 3.03 17.22
CA LYS A 59 -26.02 2.45 18.56
C LYS A 59 -24.78 2.84 19.38
N SER A 60 -24.34 4.10 19.25
CA SER A 60 -23.22 4.66 19.98
C SER A 60 -23.69 5.78 20.88
N SER A 61 -23.16 5.84 22.11
CA SER A 61 -23.39 6.97 23.01
C SER A 61 -22.40 8.09 22.67
N PRO A 62 -22.83 9.34 22.44
CA PRO A 62 -21.91 10.44 22.20
C PRO A 62 -21.02 10.77 23.41
N ILE A 63 -21.38 10.31 24.61
CA ILE A 63 -20.62 10.52 25.85
C ILE A 63 -19.80 9.28 26.20
N ASP A 64 -20.43 8.09 26.19
CA ASP A 64 -19.79 6.85 26.65
C ASP A 64 -19.13 6.06 25.52
N GLY A 65 -19.37 6.46 24.27
CA GLY A 65 -18.93 5.77 23.07
C GLY A 65 -19.56 4.39 22.90
N LEU A 66 -18.80 3.48 22.27
CA LEU A 66 -19.21 2.08 22.12
C LEU A 66 -19.03 1.32 23.43
N SER A 67 -19.85 0.31 23.68
CA SER A 67 -19.75 -0.51 24.91
C SER A 67 -18.41 -1.26 25.09
N GLY A 68 -17.62 -1.40 24.01
CA GLY A 68 -16.35 -2.13 24.03
C GLY A 68 -16.49 -3.66 23.96
N GLN A 69 -17.71 -4.19 23.82
CA GLN A 69 -17.92 -5.63 23.68
C GLN A 69 -17.35 -6.14 22.35
N LEU A 70 -16.52 -7.19 22.39
CA LEU A 70 -15.92 -7.77 21.19
C LEU A 70 -16.96 -8.21 20.15
N ALA A 71 -18.11 -8.74 20.59
CA ALA A 71 -19.18 -9.17 19.69
C ALA A 71 -19.77 -8.01 18.89
N ASP A 72 -19.93 -6.83 19.49
CA ASP A 72 -20.42 -5.63 18.80
C ASP A 72 -19.38 -5.10 17.81
N ILE A 73 -18.11 -5.06 18.23
CA ILE A 73 -16.99 -4.62 17.38
C ILE A 73 -16.84 -5.53 16.16
N GLU A 74 -16.87 -6.85 16.34
CA GLU A 74 -16.75 -7.80 15.23
C GLU A 74 -17.95 -7.68 14.29
N LYS A 75 -19.16 -7.52 14.83
CA LYS A 75 -20.35 -7.27 14.02
C LYS A 75 -20.20 -6.01 13.17
N ARG A 76 -19.72 -4.90 13.75
CA ARG A 76 -19.44 -3.67 12.98
C ARG A 76 -18.38 -3.89 11.91
N LYS A 77 -17.33 -4.66 12.19
CA LYS A 77 -16.32 -5.03 11.17
C LYS A 77 -16.92 -5.82 10.01
N THR A 78 -17.88 -6.71 10.28
CA THR A 78 -18.56 -7.46 9.22
C THR A 78 -19.54 -6.62 8.41
N VAL A 79 -20.21 -5.64 9.03
CA VAL A 79 -21.22 -4.80 8.37
C VAL A 79 -20.59 -3.61 7.63
N PHE A 80 -19.66 -2.91 8.27
CA PHE A 80 -19.07 -1.67 7.77
C PHE A 80 -17.63 -1.83 7.24
N GLY A 81 -16.99 -2.98 7.47
CA GLY A 81 -15.60 -3.20 7.09
C GLY A 81 -14.59 -2.84 8.19
N GLN A 82 -13.31 -3.03 7.89
CA GLN A 82 -12.18 -2.81 8.79
C GLN A 82 -11.37 -1.59 8.36
N ASN A 83 -10.82 -0.83 9.32
CA ASN A 83 -9.95 0.32 9.06
C ASN A 83 -8.51 -0.11 8.72
N PHE A 84 -8.34 -0.92 7.68
CA PHE A 84 -7.04 -1.44 7.26
C PHE A 84 -6.87 -1.35 5.74
N ILE A 85 -5.88 -0.56 5.31
CA ILE A 85 -5.52 -0.47 3.91
C ILE A 85 -4.57 -1.63 3.60
N PRO A 86 -4.95 -2.58 2.74
CA PRO A 86 -4.13 -3.75 2.47
C PRO A 86 -2.80 -3.31 1.82
N PRO A 87 -1.64 -3.74 2.35
CA PRO A 87 -0.36 -3.38 1.76
C PRO A 87 -0.21 -4.02 0.39
N LYS A 88 0.56 -3.37 -0.49
CA LYS A 88 0.93 -3.93 -1.80
C LYS A 88 1.58 -5.31 -1.60
N LYS A 89 1.17 -6.29 -2.41
CA LYS A 89 1.74 -7.65 -2.36
C LYS A 89 3.26 -7.59 -2.57
N PRO A 90 4.05 -8.34 -1.78
CA PRO A 90 5.49 -8.33 -1.92
C PRO A 90 5.90 -8.88 -3.29
N LYS A 91 6.98 -8.34 -3.85
CA LYS A 91 7.58 -8.92 -5.06
C LYS A 91 8.17 -10.28 -4.71
N THR A 92 8.06 -11.22 -5.65
CA THR A 92 8.73 -12.52 -5.48
C THR A 92 10.21 -12.39 -5.81
N PHE A 93 11.05 -13.26 -5.25
CA PHE A 93 12.48 -13.27 -5.56
C PHE A 93 12.75 -13.40 -7.07
N LEU A 94 12.00 -14.26 -7.77
CA LEU A 94 12.14 -14.41 -9.23
C LEU A 94 11.72 -13.15 -9.99
N GLN A 95 10.71 -12.43 -9.50
CA GLN A 95 10.32 -11.16 -10.09
C GLN A 95 11.40 -10.09 -9.90
N LEU A 96 12.09 -10.08 -8.75
CA LEU A 96 13.24 -9.19 -8.51
C LEU A 96 14.44 -9.56 -9.40
N VAL A 97 14.71 -10.86 -9.59
CA VAL A 97 15.72 -11.34 -10.54
C VAL A 97 15.38 -10.89 -11.96
N TRP A 98 14.12 -11.06 -12.38
CA TRP A 98 13.66 -10.62 -13.70
C TRP A 98 13.79 -9.11 -13.89
N GLU A 99 13.45 -8.32 -12.88
CA GLU A 99 13.59 -6.87 -12.89
C GLU A 99 15.06 -6.45 -12.94
N ALA A 100 15.94 -7.14 -12.22
CA ALA A 100 17.39 -6.91 -12.27
C ALA A 100 17.96 -7.23 -13.67
N LEU A 101 17.48 -8.29 -14.33
CA LEU A 101 17.89 -8.66 -15.69
C LEU A 101 17.45 -7.66 -16.77
N GLN A 102 16.48 -6.78 -16.49
CA GLN A 102 16.02 -5.76 -17.44
C GLN A 102 16.94 -4.52 -17.51
N ASP A 103 18.03 -4.49 -16.74
CA ASP A 103 19.04 -3.44 -16.86
C ASP A 103 19.71 -3.50 -18.24
N VAL A 104 19.64 -2.40 -18.99
CA VAL A 104 20.23 -2.27 -20.34
C VAL A 104 21.71 -2.65 -20.35
N THR A 105 22.44 -2.35 -19.27
CA THR A 105 23.86 -2.68 -19.15
C THR A 105 24.08 -4.19 -19.05
N LEU A 106 23.26 -4.91 -18.29
CA LEU A 106 23.34 -6.36 -18.16
C LEU A 106 22.89 -7.07 -19.44
N ILE A 107 21.85 -6.57 -20.10
CA ILE A 107 21.40 -7.10 -21.40
C ILE A 107 22.52 -7.01 -22.44
N ILE A 108 23.24 -5.89 -22.51
CA ILE A 108 24.38 -5.74 -23.43
C ILE A 108 25.47 -6.78 -23.12
N LEU A 109 25.77 -7.01 -21.83
CA LEU A 109 26.76 -8.00 -21.40
C LEU A 109 26.33 -9.44 -21.71
N GLU A 110 25.05 -9.78 -21.55
CA GLU A 110 24.51 -11.10 -21.91
C GLU A 110 24.58 -11.34 -23.42
N VAL A 111 24.18 -10.35 -24.23
CA VAL A 111 24.28 -10.44 -25.69
C VAL A 111 25.74 -10.61 -26.12
N ALA A 112 26.66 -9.83 -25.54
CA ALA A 112 28.09 -9.97 -25.80
C ALA A 112 28.61 -11.37 -25.41
N ALA A 113 28.22 -11.89 -24.24
CA ALA A 113 28.59 -13.23 -23.78
C ALA A 113 28.09 -14.32 -24.73
N ILE A 114 26.84 -14.23 -25.19
CA ILE A 114 26.24 -15.18 -26.14
C ILE A 114 26.97 -15.13 -27.49
N VAL A 115 27.27 -13.93 -28.00
CA VAL A 115 28.01 -13.77 -29.26
C VAL A 115 29.43 -14.34 -29.14
N SER A 116 30.16 -14.03 -28.07
CA SER A 116 31.50 -14.57 -27.82
C SER A 116 31.50 -16.10 -27.72
N LEU A 117 30.53 -16.66 -27.01
CA LEU A 117 30.37 -18.11 -26.88
C LEU A 117 30.01 -18.76 -28.23
N GLY A 118 29.09 -18.16 -29.00
CA GLY A 118 28.72 -18.62 -30.33
C GLY A 118 29.89 -18.60 -31.33
N LEU A 119 30.70 -17.53 -31.33
CA LEU A 119 31.91 -17.45 -32.14
C LEU A 119 32.98 -18.45 -31.70
N SER A 120 33.05 -18.79 -30.40
CA SER A 120 33.96 -19.82 -29.91
C SER A 120 33.59 -21.22 -30.40
N PHE A 121 32.30 -21.51 -30.60
CA PHE A 121 31.85 -22.81 -31.14
C PHE A 121 31.87 -22.85 -32.68
N TYR A 122 31.86 -21.69 -33.35
CA TYR A 122 31.90 -21.60 -34.80
C TYR A 122 33.36 -21.56 -35.31
N LYS A 123 33.93 -22.73 -35.62
CA LYS A 123 35.25 -22.85 -36.26
C LYS A 123 35.09 -22.88 -37.80
N PRO A 124 35.46 -21.82 -38.55
CA PRO A 124 35.64 -21.96 -39.99
C PRO A 124 36.87 -22.85 -40.28
N PRO A 125 36.86 -23.67 -41.36
CA PRO A 125 37.97 -24.58 -41.68
C PRO A 125 39.29 -23.88 -41.99
N ASP A 126 39.28 -22.60 -42.36
CA ASP A 126 40.47 -21.87 -42.82
C ASP A 126 40.42 -20.40 -42.40
N ALA A 127 41.03 -20.07 -41.26
CA ALA A 127 41.38 -18.67 -40.95
C ALA A 127 42.57 -18.62 -40.01
N LYS A 128 43.71 -18.12 -40.50
CA LYS A 128 44.82 -17.61 -39.67
C LYS A 128 44.25 -16.53 -38.75
N ARG A 129 44.38 -16.72 -37.44
CA ARG A 129 43.86 -15.82 -36.40
C ARG A 129 44.76 -14.59 -36.29
N ASP A 130 44.50 -13.58 -37.11
CA ASP A 130 45.03 -12.23 -36.85
C ASP A 130 44.07 -11.49 -35.90
N ASN A 131 44.37 -11.59 -34.60
CA ASN A 131 44.32 -10.49 -33.63
C ASN A 131 43.14 -9.49 -33.70
N CYS A 132 41.89 -9.92 -33.47
CA CYS A 132 40.80 -9.00 -33.18
C CYS A 132 40.15 -9.36 -31.84
N GLY A 133 40.65 -8.77 -30.74
CA GLY A 133 40.13 -9.03 -29.39
C GLY A 133 41.13 -8.81 -28.25
N ARG A 134 42.06 -7.86 -28.37
CA ARG A 134 42.88 -7.43 -27.21
C ARG A 134 42.10 -6.37 -26.42
N ALA A 135 41.26 -6.80 -25.50
CA ALA A 135 40.71 -5.93 -24.45
C ALA A 135 41.00 -6.53 -23.07
N ALA A 136 42.05 -5.96 -22.44
CA ALA A 136 42.30 -5.86 -21.01
C ALA A 136 42.35 -7.14 -20.14
N GLY A 137 43.57 -7.62 -19.87
CA GLY A 137 43.90 -8.45 -18.70
C GLY A 137 44.85 -9.60 -19.01
N GLY A 138 46.16 -9.36 -18.92
CA GLY A 138 47.21 -10.35 -19.27
C GLY A 138 47.32 -11.53 -18.29
N ILE A 139 47.76 -12.69 -18.79
CA ILE A 139 49.12 -13.26 -18.75
C ILE A 139 49.12 -14.39 -19.80
N GLU A 140 50.23 -14.49 -20.52
CA GLU A 140 50.51 -15.43 -21.62
C GLU A 140 50.29 -16.88 -21.16
N ASP A 141 49.61 -17.71 -21.97
CA ASP A 141 49.86 -19.16 -22.07
C ASP A 141 49.14 -19.78 -23.28
N GLU A 142 49.87 -20.59 -24.02
CA GLU A 142 49.64 -21.09 -25.38
C GLU A 142 48.51 -22.15 -25.53
N ASN A 143 47.34 -21.93 -24.90
CA ASN A 143 46.14 -22.78 -24.98
C ASN A 143 44.98 -22.15 -25.78
N GLU A 144 45.29 -21.26 -26.73
CA GLU A 144 44.37 -20.28 -27.33
C GLU A 144 43.22 -20.88 -28.19
N ALA A 145 43.24 -22.16 -28.54
CA ALA A 145 42.17 -22.80 -29.32
C ALA A 145 41.13 -23.55 -28.47
N GLU A 146 41.50 -23.96 -27.25
CA GLU A 146 40.61 -24.69 -26.33
C GLU A 146 40.01 -23.81 -25.23
N ALA A 147 40.56 -22.61 -25.01
CA ALA A 147 40.09 -21.69 -23.96
C ALA A 147 39.04 -20.65 -24.40
N GLY A 148 38.69 -20.57 -25.69
CA GLY A 148 37.78 -19.52 -26.19
C GLY A 148 36.36 -19.55 -25.58
N TRP A 149 35.87 -20.74 -25.18
CA TRP A 149 34.56 -20.88 -24.55
C TRP A 149 34.59 -20.41 -23.09
N ILE A 150 35.77 -20.40 -22.47
CA ILE A 150 35.98 -20.02 -21.07
C ILE A 150 35.71 -18.52 -20.91
N GLU A 151 36.07 -17.69 -21.89
CA GLU A 151 35.82 -16.25 -21.86
C GLU A 151 34.30 -15.94 -21.82
N GLY A 152 33.53 -16.53 -22.73
CA GLY A 152 32.07 -16.37 -22.76
C GLY A 152 31.39 -16.90 -21.49
N VAL A 153 31.86 -18.05 -20.98
CA VAL A 153 31.37 -18.62 -19.71
C VAL A 153 31.72 -17.73 -18.52
N ALA A 154 32.91 -17.14 -18.48
CA ALA A 154 33.33 -16.25 -17.39
C ALA A 154 32.45 -14.98 -17.32
N ILE A 155 32.12 -14.38 -18.47
CA ILE A 155 31.23 -13.22 -18.54
C ILE A 155 29.82 -13.61 -18.08
N LEU A 156 29.29 -14.74 -18.56
CA LEU A 156 27.95 -15.22 -18.20
C LEU A 156 27.85 -15.54 -16.69
N LEU A 157 28.86 -16.18 -16.12
CA LEU A 157 28.93 -16.46 -14.69
C LEU A 157 29.00 -15.17 -13.87
N SER A 158 29.81 -14.19 -14.31
CA SER A 158 29.90 -12.88 -13.66
C SER A 158 28.55 -12.16 -13.63
N VAL A 159 27.83 -12.11 -14.77
CA VAL A 159 26.48 -11.52 -14.85
C VAL A 159 25.50 -12.21 -13.91
N ILE A 160 25.47 -13.56 -13.90
CA ILE A 160 24.60 -14.32 -12.99
C ILE A 160 24.90 -13.97 -11.53
N CYS A 161 26.18 -13.92 -11.14
CA CYS A 161 26.57 -13.55 -9.78
C CYS A 161 26.09 -12.14 -9.41
N VAL A 162 26.27 -11.15 -10.30
CA VAL A 162 25.83 -9.77 -10.08
C VAL A 162 24.31 -9.70 -9.94
N VAL A 163 23.55 -10.37 -10.82
CA VAL A 163 22.09 -10.42 -10.77
C VAL A 163 21.59 -11.03 -9.46
N LEU A 164 22.21 -12.15 -9.03
CA LEU A 164 21.85 -12.80 -7.77
C LEU A 164 22.13 -11.91 -6.56
N VAL A 165 23.28 -11.24 -6.51
CA VAL A 165 23.63 -10.31 -5.44
C VAL A 165 22.68 -9.12 -5.42
N THR A 166 22.35 -8.55 -6.58
CA THR A 166 21.41 -7.43 -6.71
C THR A 166 20.00 -7.84 -6.25
N ALA A 167 19.48 -8.97 -6.75
CA ALA A 167 18.17 -9.48 -6.35
C ALA A 167 18.11 -9.82 -4.85
N PHE A 168 19.18 -10.36 -4.28
CA PHE A 168 19.27 -10.64 -2.85
C PHE A 168 19.29 -9.36 -2.01
N ASN A 169 20.02 -8.34 -2.45
CA ASN A 169 20.04 -7.03 -1.81
C ASN A 169 18.66 -6.38 -1.82
N ASP A 170 17.97 -6.38 -2.97
CA ASP A 170 16.65 -5.79 -3.10
C ASP A 170 15.58 -6.56 -2.33
N TRP A 171 15.66 -7.89 -2.31
CA TRP A 171 14.79 -8.71 -1.45
C TRP A 171 15.00 -8.41 0.04
N SER A 172 16.26 -8.24 0.45
CA SER A 172 16.60 -7.87 1.84
C SER A 172 16.08 -6.48 2.20
N LYS A 173 16.21 -5.49 1.30
CA LYS A 173 15.64 -4.14 1.48
C LYS A 173 14.12 -4.18 1.59
N GLU A 174 13.44 -4.90 0.71
CA GLU A 174 11.97 -5.02 0.73
C GLU A 174 11.49 -5.68 2.02
N LYS A 175 12.19 -6.72 2.49
CA LYS A 175 11.87 -7.38 3.77
C LYS A 175 12.03 -6.43 4.96
N GLN A 176 13.09 -5.62 4.98
CA GLN A 176 13.33 -4.63 6.04
C GLN A 176 12.26 -3.52 6.02
N PHE A 177 11.95 -2.98 4.85
CA PHE A 177 10.93 -1.95 4.69
C PHE A 177 9.56 -2.43 5.20
N ARG A 178 9.18 -3.66 4.87
CA ARG A 178 7.94 -4.28 5.37
C ARG A 178 7.95 -4.47 6.89
N GLY A 179 9.09 -4.83 7.46
CA GLY A 179 9.23 -4.95 8.92
C GLY A 179 9.06 -3.62 9.64
N LEU A 180 9.58 -2.54 9.07
CA LEU A 180 9.39 -1.18 9.59
C LEU A 180 7.93 -0.73 9.44
N GLN A 181 7.35 -0.89 8.25
CA GLN A 181 5.96 -0.54 7.97
C GLN A 181 5.00 -1.24 8.94
N SER A 182 5.16 -2.55 9.13
CA SER A 182 4.32 -3.33 10.06
C SER A 182 4.47 -2.87 11.52
N ARG A 183 5.64 -2.40 11.93
CA ARG A 183 5.85 -1.87 13.29
C ARG A 183 5.20 -0.51 13.45
N ILE A 184 5.38 0.39 12.48
CA ILE A 184 4.78 1.73 12.49
C ILE A 184 3.26 1.62 12.54
N GLU A 185 2.65 0.74 11.74
CA GLU A 185 1.20 0.50 11.74
C GLU A 185 0.67 0.00 13.10
N GLN A 186 1.45 -0.80 13.83
CA GLN A 186 1.07 -1.30 15.16
C GLN A 186 1.30 -0.26 16.27
N GLU A 187 2.28 0.62 16.10
CA GLU A 187 2.62 1.65 17.08
C GLU A 187 1.70 2.87 17.01
N GLN A 188 1.08 3.12 15.84
CA GLN A 188 0.09 4.18 15.66
C GLN A 188 -1.19 3.85 16.45
N LYS A 189 -1.31 4.50 17.61
CA LYS A 189 -2.49 4.42 18.49
C LYS A 189 -3.27 5.71 18.43
N PHE A 190 -4.58 5.59 18.51
CA PHE A 190 -5.50 6.72 18.57
C PHE A 190 -6.36 6.64 19.83
N THR A 191 -6.74 7.80 20.36
CA THR A 191 -7.55 7.89 21.58
C THR A 191 -9.04 7.85 21.22
N VAL A 192 -9.76 6.87 21.75
CA VAL A 192 -11.20 6.72 21.57
C VAL A 192 -11.90 6.54 22.92
N VAL A 193 -13.20 6.83 22.95
CA VAL A 193 -14.05 6.56 24.11
C VAL A 193 -14.82 5.26 23.87
N ARG A 194 -14.63 4.28 24.75
CA ARG A 194 -15.40 3.03 24.79
C ARG A 194 -15.78 2.70 26.24
N GLY A 195 -17.05 2.40 26.50
CA GLY A 195 -17.56 2.04 27.81
C GLY A 195 -17.44 3.16 28.84
N GLY A 196 -17.52 4.43 28.40
CA GLY A 196 -17.31 5.61 29.24
C GLY A 196 -15.84 5.86 29.61
N GLN A 197 -14.90 5.09 29.07
CA GLN A 197 -13.49 5.21 29.35
C GLN A 197 -12.71 5.67 28.12
N VAL A 198 -11.77 6.58 28.33
CA VAL A 198 -10.83 7.04 27.32
C VAL A 198 -9.70 6.02 27.21
N ILE A 199 -9.65 5.30 26.09
CA ILE A 199 -8.66 4.25 25.84
C ILE A 199 -7.89 4.52 24.55
N GLN A 200 -6.64 4.07 24.49
CA GLN A 200 -5.84 4.12 23.26
C GLN A 200 -5.87 2.77 22.57
N ILE A 201 -6.35 2.75 21.33
CA ILE A 201 -6.42 1.55 20.49
C ILE A 201 -5.58 1.75 19.22
N PRO A 202 -5.04 0.67 18.62
CA PRO A 202 -4.40 0.76 17.32
C PRO A 202 -5.36 1.33 16.27
N VAL A 203 -4.85 2.11 15.32
CA VAL A 203 -5.66 2.71 14.24
C VAL A 203 -6.45 1.66 13.45
N ALA A 204 -5.87 0.47 13.26
CA ALA A 204 -6.50 -0.64 12.56
C ALA A 204 -7.73 -1.24 13.28
N GLU A 205 -7.91 -0.97 14.57
CA GLU A 205 -9.03 -1.46 15.38
C GLU A 205 -10.19 -0.48 15.53
N ILE A 206 -10.06 0.72 14.94
CA ILE A 206 -11.13 1.72 14.91
C ILE A 206 -12.26 1.19 14.03
N VAL A 207 -13.50 1.34 14.53
CA VAL A 207 -14.71 0.91 13.83
C VAL A 207 -15.73 2.04 13.73
N VAL A 208 -16.66 1.91 12.78
CA VAL A 208 -17.76 2.87 12.60
C VAL A 208 -18.60 2.96 13.88
N GLY A 209 -18.76 4.18 14.39
CA GLY A 209 -19.48 4.50 15.62
C GLY A 209 -18.59 4.70 16.84
N ASP A 210 -17.26 4.52 16.72
CA ASP A 210 -16.33 4.96 17.76
C ASP A 210 -16.38 6.48 17.94
N ILE A 211 -16.22 6.94 19.19
CA ILE A 211 -16.11 8.34 19.52
C ILE A 211 -14.63 8.66 19.71
N ALA A 212 -14.07 9.40 18.77
CA ALA A 212 -12.66 9.76 18.73
C ALA A 212 -12.40 11.03 19.55
N GLN A 213 -11.42 11.00 20.46
CA GLN A 213 -10.98 12.19 21.17
C GLN A 213 -9.73 12.76 20.50
N ILE A 214 -9.89 13.89 19.82
CA ILE A 214 -8.83 14.53 19.04
C ILE A 214 -8.15 15.61 19.90
N LYS A 215 -6.82 15.59 19.94
CA LYS A 215 -5.98 16.60 20.57
C LYS A 215 -5.14 17.35 19.52
N TYR A 216 -4.54 18.46 19.94
CA TYR A 216 -3.63 19.20 19.08
C TYR A 216 -2.42 18.33 18.69
N GLY A 217 -2.12 18.27 17.39
CA GLY A 217 -1.03 17.48 16.84
C GLY A 217 -1.40 16.04 16.46
N ASP A 218 -2.64 15.61 16.74
CA ASP A 218 -3.11 14.29 16.34
C ASP A 218 -3.38 14.22 14.82
N LEU A 219 -2.97 13.12 14.20
CA LEU A 219 -3.33 12.80 12.81
C LEU A 219 -4.66 12.04 12.81
N LEU A 220 -5.63 12.51 12.04
CA LEU A 220 -6.95 11.86 11.97
C LEU A 220 -6.83 10.51 11.25
N PRO A 221 -7.20 9.39 11.92
CA PRO A 221 -7.02 8.04 11.39
C PRO A 221 -8.15 7.60 10.44
N ALA A 222 -9.28 8.30 10.50
CA ALA A 222 -10.49 8.01 9.76
C ALA A 222 -11.38 9.25 9.68
N ASP A 223 -12.34 9.16 8.78
CA ASP A 223 -13.33 10.17 8.49
C ASP A 223 -14.40 10.23 9.58
N GLY A 224 -14.90 11.42 9.91
CA GLY A 224 -15.83 11.56 11.02
C GLY A 224 -16.65 12.84 11.03
N VAL A 225 -17.67 12.83 11.88
CA VAL A 225 -18.57 13.95 12.13
C VAL A 225 -18.20 14.61 13.46
N LEU A 226 -18.00 15.92 13.45
CA LEU A 226 -17.70 16.67 14.67
C LEU A 226 -18.95 16.74 15.57
N ILE A 227 -18.90 16.09 16.73
CA ILE A 227 -19.97 16.10 17.73
C ILE A 227 -19.82 17.32 18.65
N GLN A 228 -18.63 17.55 19.18
CA GLN A 228 -18.32 18.66 20.08
C GLN A 228 -16.84 19.05 19.90
N GLY A 229 -16.55 20.35 19.92
CA GLY A 229 -15.19 20.85 19.81
C GLY A 229 -15.10 22.34 20.13
N ASN A 230 -13.91 22.80 20.50
CA ASN A 230 -13.63 24.20 20.75
C ASN A 230 -12.45 24.65 19.89
N ASP A 231 -12.65 25.67 19.05
CA ASP A 231 -11.64 26.24 18.14
C ASP A 231 -10.83 25.19 17.33
N LEU A 232 -11.51 24.14 16.86
CA LEU A 232 -10.87 23.11 16.05
C LEU A 232 -10.42 23.68 14.71
N LYS A 233 -9.11 23.58 14.45
CA LYS A 233 -8.48 23.94 13.18
C LYS A 233 -7.79 22.71 12.63
N ILE A 234 -8.07 22.41 11.36
CA ILE A 234 -7.51 21.25 10.67
C ILE A 234 -6.64 21.77 9.52
N ASP A 235 -5.48 21.13 9.34
CA ASP A 235 -4.64 21.31 8.17
C ASP A 235 -5.13 20.37 7.05
N GLU A 236 -5.58 20.95 5.95
CA GLU A 236 -6.10 20.23 4.78
C GLU A 236 -5.09 20.21 3.63
N SER A 237 -3.85 20.68 3.85
CA SER A 237 -2.81 20.80 2.83
C SER A 237 -2.50 19.48 2.11
N SER A 238 -2.62 18.36 2.81
CA SER A 238 -2.42 17.03 2.23
C SER A 238 -3.48 16.66 1.19
N LEU A 239 -4.68 17.26 1.26
CA LEU A 239 -5.80 16.99 0.35
C LEU A 239 -5.98 18.09 -0.70
N THR A 240 -5.95 19.35 -0.29
CA THR A 240 -6.28 20.50 -1.15
C THR A 240 -5.04 21.18 -1.72
N GLY A 241 -3.86 20.96 -1.13
CA GLY A 241 -2.63 21.68 -1.45
C GLY A 241 -2.58 23.09 -0.86
N GLU A 242 -3.62 23.53 -0.14
CA GLU A 242 -3.66 24.83 0.54
C GLU A 242 -3.16 24.68 1.98
N SER A 243 -2.15 25.46 2.38
CA SER A 243 -1.57 25.39 3.74
C SER A 243 -2.38 26.12 4.82
N ASP A 244 -3.52 26.69 4.45
CA ASP A 244 -4.34 27.46 5.36
C ASP A 244 -5.16 26.54 6.28
N HIS A 245 -5.10 26.83 7.57
CA HIS A 245 -5.84 26.07 8.57
C HIS A 245 -7.34 26.41 8.48
N VAL A 246 -8.16 25.38 8.25
CA VAL A 246 -9.60 25.56 8.13
C VAL A 246 -10.26 25.34 9.50
N LYS A 247 -10.99 26.34 9.98
CA LYS A 247 -11.79 26.24 11.21
C LYS A 247 -13.00 25.33 10.99
N LYS A 248 -13.21 24.37 11.90
CA LYS A 248 -14.41 23.53 11.97
C LYS A 248 -15.24 23.89 13.20
N THR A 249 -16.54 23.94 13.01
CA THR A 249 -17.54 24.28 14.04
C THR A 249 -18.69 23.28 13.92
N GLN A 250 -19.55 23.13 14.93
CA GLN A 250 -20.75 22.27 14.84
C GLN A 250 -21.65 22.63 13.63
N GLU A 251 -21.64 23.91 13.21
CA GLU A 251 -22.32 24.42 12.01
C GLU A 251 -21.51 24.25 10.70
N LYS A 252 -20.35 23.60 10.76
CA LYS A 252 -19.49 23.24 9.62
C LYS A 252 -18.96 21.82 9.83
N ILE A 253 -19.84 20.83 9.78
CA ILE A 253 -19.46 19.42 9.67
C ILE A 253 -18.86 19.27 8.27
N GLN A 254 -17.54 19.23 8.18
CA GLN A 254 -16.85 18.87 6.96
C GLN A 254 -16.19 17.53 7.20
N CYS A 255 -16.73 16.52 6.55
CA CYS A 255 -16.13 15.22 6.45
C CYS A 255 -14.94 15.34 5.48
N PHE A 256 -13.74 15.02 5.95
CA PHE A 256 -12.67 14.49 5.10
C PHE A 256 -12.78 12.97 5.21
N TYR A 257 -12.51 12.12 4.20
CA TYR A 257 -11.66 12.18 3.02
C TYR A 257 -12.27 11.36 1.86
N GLN A 258 -11.83 11.63 0.63
CA GLN A 258 -12.23 10.89 -0.57
C GLN A 258 -11.36 9.65 -0.76
N ALA A 259 -11.94 8.45 -0.69
CA ALA A 259 -11.23 7.23 -1.05
C ALA A 259 -10.66 7.36 -2.48
N PRO A 260 -9.36 7.10 -2.72
CA PRO A 260 -8.89 6.82 -4.06
C PRO A 260 -9.52 5.49 -4.52
N MET A 261 -9.98 5.46 -5.77
CA MET A 261 -10.52 4.27 -6.44
C MET A 261 -9.63 3.03 -6.29
#